data_AF-A0A9P6BV00-F1
#
_entry.id   AF-A0A9P6BV00-F1
#
_cell.length_a   1.000
_cell.length_b   1.000
_cell.length_c   1.000
_cell.angle_alpha   90.00
_cell.angle_beta   90.00
_cell.angle_gamma   90.00
#
_symmetry.space_group_name_H-M   'P 1'
#
loop_
_entity.id
_entity.type
_entity.pdbx_description
1 polymer ?
#
loop_
_entity_poly.entity_id
_entity_poly.type
_entity_poly.pdbx_seq_one_letter_code
_entity_poly.pdbx_strand_id
1 'polypeptide(L)' 'TRMLVSANGIQVYANAAGNPSKQAAVFIHGFVWSLMAFNDIFHDSDWTSHLYLMSFSCMYDARGHGRSGKPDTDE' A
#
# COMPACT_ATOMS: atom_id res chain seq x y z
N THR A 1 10.36 0.15 -0.04
CA THR A 1 9.05 -0.48 0.25
C THR A 1 9.21 -1.63 1.23
N ARG A 2 8.19 -1.91 2.06
CA ARG A 2 8.21 -2.98 3.07
C ARG A 2 6.96 -3.86 2.96
N MET A 3 7.12 -5.13 3.31
CA MET A 3 6.01 -6.08 3.44
C MET A 3 5.69 -6.25 4.92
N LEU A 4 4.42 -6.08 5.27
CA LEU A 4 3.91 -6.20 6.63
C LEU A 4 2.86 -7.31 6.67
N VAL A 5 2.75 -7.99 7.81
CA VAL A 5 1.70 -8.98 8.03
C VAL A 5 0.66 -8.36 8.93
N SER A 6 -0.58 -8.29 8.46
CA SER A 6 -1.69 -7.82 9.28
C SER A 6 -2.02 -8.83 10.39
N ALA A 7 -2.79 -8.41 11.39
CA ALA A 7 -3.19 -9.26 12.50
C ALA A 7 -3.92 -10.55 12.06
N ASN A 8 -4.56 -10.55 10.88
CA ASN A 8 -5.25 -11.69 10.29
C ASN A 8 -4.36 -12.49 9.28
N GLY A 9 -3.05 -12.28 9.28
CA GLY A 9 -2.10 -13.06 8.47
C GLY A 9 -1.99 -12.63 7.01
N ILE A 10 -2.64 -11.54 6.61
CA ILE A 10 -2.61 -11.05 5.22
C ILE A 10 -1.34 -10.22 5.00
N GLN A 11 -0.70 -10.44 3.85
CA GLN A 11 0.45 -9.64 3.45
C GLN A 11 -0.03 -8.28 2.93
N VAL A 12 0.48 -7.22 3.53
CA VAL A 12 0.20 -5.83 3.17
C VAL A 12 1.50 -5.21 2.69
N TYR A 13 1.45 -4.66 1.48
CA TYR A 13 2.58 -3.94 0.91
C TYR A 13 2.47 -2.47 1.31
N ALA A 14 3.51 -1.97 2.00
CA ALA A 14 3.55 -0.61 2.51
C ALA A 14 4.73 0.15 1.90
N ASN A 15 4.44 1.30 1.30
CA ASN A 15 5.46 2.26 0.87
C ASN A 15 5.44 3.50 1.75
N ALA A 16 6.61 4.09 1.96
CA ALA A 16 6.74 5.31 2.74
C ALA A 16 7.69 6.27 2.02
N ALA A 17 7.34 7.55 2.01
CA ALA A 17 8.12 8.64 1.43
C ALA A 17 8.08 9.88 2.34
N GLY A 18 9.14 10.68 2.29
CA GLY A 18 9.31 11.86 3.13
C GLY A 18 9.96 11.57 4.48
N ASN A 19 9.77 12.48 5.44
CA ASN A 19 10.47 12.45 6.74
C ASN A 19 9.57 11.87 7.85
N PRO A 20 9.93 10.73 8.48
CA PRO A 20 9.13 10.08 9.53
C PRO A 20 8.94 10.89 10.81
N SER A 21 9.70 11.98 11.01
CA SER A 21 9.49 12.92 12.12
C SER A 21 8.38 13.94 11.86
N LYS A 22 7.85 14.01 10.63
CA LYS A 22 6.72 14.89 10.25
C LYS A 22 5.38 14.17 10.40
N GLN A 23 4.29 14.93 10.33
CA GLN A 23 2.94 14.39 10.41
C GLN A 23 2.73 13.29 9.37
N ALA A 24 2.31 12.10 9.84
CA ALA A 24 2.04 10.97 8.97
C ALA A 24 0.66 11.10 8.30
N ALA A 25 0.63 10.88 6.99
CA ALA A 25 -0.58 10.79 6.18
C ALA A 25 -0.63 9.39 5.54
N VAL A 26 -1.71 8.67 5.81
CA VAL A 26 -1.89 7.27 5.37
C VAL A 26 -2.89 7.20 4.22
N PHE A 27 -2.44 6.70 3.08
CA PHE A 27 -3.23 6.54 1.86
C PHE A 27 -3.65 5.09 1.69
N ILE A 28 -4.95 4.88 1.53
CA ILE A 28 -5.58 3.59 1.27
C ILE A 28 -6.36 3.74 -0.03
N HIS A 29 -5.98 2.98 -1.05
CA HIS A 29 -6.67 3.02 -2.35
C HIS A 29 -7.97 2.23 -2.31
N GLY A 30 -8.89 2.58 -3.21
CA GLY A 30 -10.14 1.86 -3.41
C GLY A 30 -9.97 0.53 -4.17
N PHE A 31 -11.11 -0.13 -4.40
CA PHE A 31 -11.21 -1.44 -5.05
C PHE A 31 -10.59 -1.46 -6.46
N VAL A 32 -9.77 -2.48 -6.77
CA VAL A 32 -9.07 -2.74 -8.06
C VAL A 32 -7.87 -1.83 -8.39
N TRP A 33 -7.55 -0.84 -7.54
CA TRP A 33 -6.40 0.03 -7.78
C TRP A 33 -5.15 -0.49 -7.06
N SER A 34 -3.97 0.02 -7.43
CA SER A 34 -2.71 -0.29 -6.77
C SER A 34 -2.09 0.98 -6.20
N LEU A 35 -0.95 0.86 -5.51
CA LEU A 35 -0.17 2.01 -5.03
C LEU A 35 0.17 3.04 -6.12
N MET A 36 0.12 2.65 -7.40
CA MET A 36 0.31 3.58 -8.53
C MET A 36 -0.71 4.73 -8.54
N ALA A 37 -1.90 4.54 -7.95
CA ALA A 37 -2.93 5.56 -7.85
C ALA A 37 -2.44 6.87 -7.19
N PHE A 38 -1.48 6.75 -6.28
CA PHE A 38 -0.94 7.87 -5.52
C PHE A 38 0.48 8.23 -5.93
N ASN A 39 0.99 7.65 -7.01
CA ASN A 39 2.39 7.82 -7.39
C ASN A 39 2.74 9.30 -7.61
N ASP A 40 1.83 10.08 -8.20
CA ASP A 40 2.03 11.51 -8.46
C ASP A 40 2.13 12.31 -7.16
N ILE A 41 1.31 11.98 -6.15
CA ILE A 41 1.36 12.62 -4.82
C ILE A 41 2.67 12.26 -4.10
N PHE A 42 3.17 11.03 -4.28
CA PHE A 42 4.41 10.57 -3.66
C PHE A 42 5.67 11.11 -4.35
N HIS A 43 5.58 11.47 -5.63
CA HIS A 43 6.68 12.10 -6.38
C HIS A 43 6.71 13.62 -6.25
N ASP A 44 5.63 14.23 -5.75
CA ASP A 44 5.60 15.65 -5.49
C ASP A 44 6.44 16.02 -4.25
N SER A 45 7.45 16.85 -4.47
CA SER A 45 8.36 17.34 -3.43
C SER A 45 7.65 18.22 -2.40
N ASP A 46 6.55 18.87 -2.75
CA ASP A 46 5.82 19.72 -1.82
C ASP A 46 5.09 18.86 -0.77
N TRP A 47 4.51 17.74 -1.18
CA TRP A 47 3.86 16.82 -0.25
C TRP A 47 4.85 16.11 0.66
N THR A 48 5.92 15.56 0.10
CA THR A 48 6.95 14.81 0.85
C THR A 48 7.83 15.70 1.73
N SER A 49 7.92 17.00 1.41
CA SER A 49 8.61 17.96 2.27
C SER A 49 7.79 18.35 3.48
N HIS A 50 6.46 18.31 3.46
CA HIS A 50 5.61 18.70 4.60
C HIS A 50 5.13 17.51 5.44
N LEU A 51 4.90 16.36 4.80
CA LEU A 51 4.28 15.20 5.42
C LEU A 51 5.12 13.94 5.25
N TYR A 52 4.91 12.99 6.15
CA TYR A 52 5.36 11.63 5.98
C TYR A 52 4.25 10.84 5.29
N LEU A 53 4.43 10.55 4.01
CA LEU A 53 3.42 9.86 3.22
C LEU A 53 3.62 8.36 3.35
N MET A 54 2.57 7.65 3.76
CA MET A 54 2.55 6.19 3.82
C MET A 54 1.40 5.68 2.98
N SER A 55 1.66 4.71 2.11
CA SER A 55 0.62 4.07 1.30
C SER A 55 0.59 2.58 1.57
N PHE A 56 -0.61 2.05 1.82
CA PHE A 56 -0.82 0.63 2.05
C PHE A 56 -1.65 0.05 0.91
N SER A 57 -1.17 -1.07 0.35
CA SER A 57 -1.92 -1.91 -0.56
C SER A 57 -2.05 -3.27 0.09
N CYS A 58 -3.29 -3.59 0.47
CA CYS A 58 -3.58 -4.92 0.93
C CYS A 58 -3.50 -5.85 -0.28
N MET A 59 -2.68 -6.90 -0.20
CA MET A 59 -2.76 -8.00 -1.16
C MET A 59 -3.99 -8.86 -0.84
N TYR A 60 -5.17 -8.25 -0.85
CA TYR A 60 -6.27 -8.93 -1.52
C TYR A 60 -5.97 -8.75 -3.01
N ASP A 61 -5.13 -9.62 -3.56
CA ASP A 61 -5.42 -10.04 -4.93
C ASP A 61 -6.84 -10.59 -4.82
N ALA A 62 -7.84 -9.76 -5.20
CA ALA A 62 -9.20 -10.22 -5.37
C ALA A 62 -9.07 -11.53 -6.15
N ARG A 63 -9.55 -12.63 -5.55
CA ARG A 63 -9.26 -14.01 -5.98
C ARG A 63 -9.05 -14.05 -7.51
N GLY A 64 -7.81 -14.29 -7.95
CA GLY A 64 -7.49 -14.49 -9.36
C GLY A 64 -6.85 -13.33 -10.15
N HIS A 65 -6.20 -12.33 -9.55
CA HIS A 65 -5.37 -11.37 -10.29
C HIS A 65 -3.93 -11.33 -9.77
N GLY A 66 -2.98 -10.88 -10.62
CA GLY A 66 -1.61 -10.58 -10.20
C GLY A 66 -0.65 -11.78 -10.09
N ARG A 67 0.34 -11.65 -9.20
CA ARG A 67 1.44 -12.61 -8.98
C ARG A 67 1.25 -13.48 -7.73
N SER A 68 0.07 -13.47 -7.10
CA SER A 68 -0.22 -14.30 -5.92
C SER A 68 -0.66 -15.72 -6.28
N GLY A 69 -0.41 -16.64 -5.34
CA GLY A 69 -0.74 -18.06 -5.44
C GLY A 69 -2.25 -18.30 -5.46
N LYS A 70 -2.66 -19.31 -6.24
CA LYS A 70 -4.03 -19.83 -6.25
C LYS A 70 -4.22 -20.70 -4.99
N PRO A 71 -5.10 -20.36 -4.04
CA PRO A 71 -5.48 -21.32 -3.00
C PRO A 71 -6.38 -22.39 -3.64
N ASP A 72 -6.02 -23.66 -3.46
CA ASP A 72 -6.72 -24.86 -3.99
C ASP A 72 -7.97 -25.27 -3.19
N THR A 73 -8.55 -24.37 -2.40
CA THR A 73 -9.73 -24.69 -1.59
C THR A 73 -10.82 -23.67 -1.78
N ASP A 74 -11.81 -24.08 -2.58
CA ASP A 74 -13.18 -23.60 -2.51
C ASP A 74 -13.77 -23.95 -1.13
N GLU A 75 -14.80 -23.19 -0.72
CA GLU A 75 -15.55 -23.25 0.57
C GLU A 75 -15.41 -24.50 1.43
#